data_AF-A0A8J2KDH9-F1
#
_entry.id   AF-A0A8J2KDH9-F1
#
_cell.length_a   1.000
_cell.length_b   1.000
_cell.length_c   1.000
_cell.angle_alpha   90.00
_cell.angle_beta   90.00
_cell.angle_gamma   90.00
#
_symmetry.space_group_name_H-M   'P 1'
#
loop_
_entity.id
_entity.type
_entity.pdbx_description
1 polymer ?
#
loop_
_entity_poly.entity_id
_entity_poly.type
_entity_poly.pdbx_seq_one_letter_code
_entity_poly.pdbx_strand_id
1 'polypeptide(L)'
;METQFHALESFGVTQDLYEAMLYPLVKSSLPEEVFCTWERNGLIDANNEGRLDGLMKFLKSEVDSDTRISMVMVGLGSEEPKTNKPKSKISQEETAACLFTGIMKPEMRFL
;
A
#
# COMPACT_ATOMS: atom_id res chain seq x y z
N MET A 1 30.52 14.65 -8.09
CA MET A 1 29.97 14.07 -6.84
C MET A 1 31.06 13.34 -6.07
N GLU A 2 31.88 12.49 -6.71
CA GLU A 2 33.06 11.85 -6.09
C GLU A 2 33.94 12.76 -5.22
N THR A 3 34.25 13.98 -5.68
CA THR A 3 35.16 14.90 -4.96
C THR A 3 34.62 15.32 -3.60
N GLN A 4 33.30 15.44 -3.46
CA GLN A 4 32.65 15.81 -2.20
C GLN A 4 32.62 14.61 -1.25
N PHE A 5 32.43 13.41 -1.79
CA PHE A 5 32.51 12.16 -1.04
C PHE A 5 33.92 11.93 -0.47
N HIS A 6 34.97 12.09 -1.28
CA HIS A 6 36.36 11.99 -0.81
C HIS A 6 36.76 13.09 0.18
N ALA A 7 36.20 14.29 0.05
CA ALA A 7 36.43 15.36 1.02
C ALA A 7 35.80 15.03 2.39
N LEU A 8 34.60 14.44 2.40
CA LEU A 8 33.91 13.98 3.61
C LEU A 8 34.62 12.77 4.24
N GLU A 9 35.09 11.83 3.42
CA GLU A 9 35.87 10.67 3.85
C GLU A 9 37.21 11.12 4.48
N SER A 10 37.88 12.11 3.88
CA SER A 10 39.08 12.73 4.45
C SER A 10 38.81 13.49 5.76
N PHE A 11 37.55 13.88 6.02
CA PHE A 11 37.12 14.54 7.25
C PHE A 11 36.78 13.54 8.38
N GLY A 12 36.94 12.24 8.14
CA GLY A 12 36.62 11.19 9.11
C GLY A 12 35.13 10.90 9.23
N VAL A 13 34.31 11.34 8.27
CA VAL A 13 32.90 10.96 8.20
C VAL A 13 32.82 9.52 7.73
N THR A 14 32.58 8.60 8.67
CA THR A 14 32.37 7.18 8.38
C THR A 14 30.95 6.92 7.89
N GLN A 15 30.73 5.76 7.30
CA GLN A 15 29.41 5.32 6.85
C GLN A 15 28.38 5.32 8.00
N ASP A 16 28.80 4.96 9.21
CA ASP A 16 27.95 4.97 10.41
C ASP A 16 27.47 6.38 10.76
N LEU A 17 28.32 7.40 10.57
CA LEU A 17 27.96 8.79 10.82
C LEU A 17 26.95 9.29 9.77
N TYR A 18 27.15 8.93 8.51
CA TYR A 18 26.20 9.23 7.44
C TYR A 18 24.83 8.60 7.71
N GLU A 19 24.82 7.32 8.08
CA GLU A 19 23.60 6.60 8.44
C GLU A 19 22.91 7.23 9.66
N ALA A 20 23.66 7.55 10.72
CA ALA A 20 23.13 8.19 11.92
C ALA A 20 22.56 9.60 11.66
N MET A 21 23.15 10.38 10.74
CA MET A 21 22.66 11.72 10.41
C MET A 21 21.47 11.68 9.45
N LEU A 22 21.50 10.81 8.44
CA LEU A 22 20.46 10.80 7.41
C LEU A 22 19.23 10.00 7.81
N TYR A 23 19.38 8.94 8.60
CA TYR A 23 18.24 8.11 8.98
C TYR A 23 17.11 8.92 9.62
N PRO A 24 17.35 9.82 10.61
CA PRO A 24 16.30 10.67 11.16
C PRO A 24 15.66 11.59 10.12
N LEU A 25 16.44 12.13 9.18
CA LEU A 25 15.94 13.03 8.14
C LEU A 25 15.03 12.29 7.17
N VAL A 26 15.48 11.13 6.66
CA VAL A 26 14.69 10.28 5.77
C VAL A 26 13.41 9.84 6.48
N LYS A 27 13.50 9.35 7.72
CA LYS A 27 12.35 8.97 8.53
C LYS A 27 11.35 10.12 8.68
N SER A 28 11.81 11.35 8.96
CA SER A 28 10.93 12.51 9.15
C SER A 28 10.19 12.96 7.89
N SER A 29 10.71 12.60 6.71
CA SER A 29 10.10 12.95 5.43
C SER A 29 8.98 12.01 4.99
N LEU A 30 8.83 10.87 5.68
CA LEU A 30 7.86 9.84 5.33
C LEU A 30 6.53 10.05 6.05
N PRO A 31 5.39 9.70 5.42
CA PRO A 31 4.12 9.57 6.11
C PRO A 31 4.20 8.50 7.22
N GLU A 32 3.46 8.74 8.31
CA GLU A 32 3.45 7.84 9.48
C GLU A 32 3.05 6.41 9.11
N GLU A 33 2.11 6.23 8.19
CA GLU A 33 1.66 4.92 7.72
C GLU A 33 2.78 4.10 7.07
N VAL A 34 3.59 4.74 6.22
CA VAL A 34 4.71 4.10 5.51
C VAL A 34 5.78 3.68 6.51
N PHE A 35 6.08 4.54 7.47
CA PHE A 35 7.04 4.24 8.53
C PHE A 35 6.55 3.12 9.48
N CYS A 36 5.26 3.15 9.87
CA CYS A 36 4.66 2.09 10.70
C CYS A 36 4.68 0.73 10.00
N THR A 37 4.45 0.71 8.69
CA THR A 37 4.52 -0.53 7.89
C THR A 37 5.96 -1.05 7.80
N TRP A 38 6.92 -0.15 7.59
CA TRP A 38 8.34 -0.48 7.64
C TRP A 38 8.77 -1.08 8.98
N GLU A 39 8.47 -0.43 10.10
CA GLU A 39 8.88 -0.93 11.43
C GLU A 39 8.19 -2.26 11.79
N ARG A 40 6.95 -2.49 11.33
CA ARG A 40 6.24 -3.78 11.51
C ARG A 40 6.80 -4.90 10.65
N ASN A 41 7.22 -4.57 9.42
CA ASN A 41 7.83 -5.53 8.49
C ASN A 41 9.33 -5.73 8.77
N GLY A 42 9.91 -4.86 9.59
CA GLY A 42 11.32 -4.80 9.94
C GLY A 42 11.73 -5.98 10.81
N LEU A 43 11.91 -7.14 10.18
CA LEU A 43 12.70 -8.26 10.70
C LEU A 43 14.20 -7.94 10.61
N ILE A 44 14.59 -6.72 10.99
CA ILE A 44 15.97 -6.26 10.92
C ILE A 44 16.53 -6.37 12.32
N ASP A 45 17.53 -7.24 12.43
CA ASP A 45 18.22 -7.61 13.64
C ASP A 45 18.55 -6.37 14.49
N ALA A 46 18.46 -6.54 15.81
CA ALA A 46 18.55 -5.49 16.83
C ALA A 46 19.84 -4.63 16.80
N ASN A 47 20.76 -4.90 15.89
CA ASN A 47 21.95 -4.12 15.66
C ASN A 47 21.62 -3.05 14.62
N ASN A 48 21.53 -1.78 15.02
CA ASN A 48 21.08 -0.62 14.21
C ASN A 48 21.88 -0.35 12.91
N GLU A 49 22.78 -1.24 12.51
CA GLU A 49 23.60 -1.18 11.32
C GLU A 49 22.79 -1.52 10.07
N GLY A 50 22.85 -0.69 9.03
CA GLY A 50 22.15 -0.92 7.77
C GLY A 50 20.64 -0.66 7.80
N ARG A 51 20.12 0.00 8.84
CA ARG A 51 18.71 0.44 8.91
C ARG A 51 18.35 1.42 7.80
N LEU A 52 19.24 2.34 7.46
CA LEU A 52 19.03 3.29 6.37
C LEU A 52 19.04 2.59 5.02
N ASP A 53 19.96 1.65 4.80
CA ASP A 53 20.02 0.86 3.56
C ASP A 53 18.75 -0.01 3.40
N GLY A 54 18.33 -0.67 4.49
CA GLY A 54 17.09 -1.42 4.54
C GLY A 54 15.87 -0.55 4.22
N LEU A 55 15.77 0.62 4.85
CA LEU A 55 14.67 1.56 4.61
C LEU A 55 14.66 2.02 3.15
N MET A 56 15.83 2.32 2.57
CA MET A 56 15.91 2.73 1.16
C MET A 56 15.48 1.61 0.21
N LYS A 57 15.86 0.36 0.49
CA LYS A 57 15.41 -0.81 -0.28
C LYS A 57 13.89 -1.00 -0.17
N PHE A 58 13.33 -0.85 1.03
CA PHE A 58 11.90 -0.94 1.26
C PHE A 58 11.14 0.13 0.48
N LEU A 59 11.52 1.41 0.60
CA LEU A 59 10.87 2.51 -0.11
C LEU A 59 10.90 2.29 -1.62
N LYS A 60 12.03 1.80 -2.16
CA LYS A 60 12.13 1.44 -3.57
C LYS A 60 11.13 0.34 -3.95
N SER A 61 11.01 -0.70 -3.13
CA SER A 61 10.07 -1.80 -3.38
C SER A 61 8.59 -1.40 -3.24
N GLU A 62 8.28 -0.49 -2.32
CA GLU A 62 6.94 0.04 -2.11
C GLU A 62 6.49 0.84 -3.33
N VAL A 63 7.34 1.75 -3.82
CA VAL A 63 7.08 2.55 -5.03
C VAL A 63 6.95 1.65 -6.26
N ASP A 64 7.85 0.68 -6.43
CA ASP A 64 7.76 -0.26 -7.56
C ASP A 64 6.47 -1.09 -7.50
N SER A 65 6.05 -1.50 -6.31
CA SER A 65 4.81 -2.26 -6.12
C SER A 65 3.58 -1.41 -6.40
N ASP A 66 3.54 -0.15 -5.97
CA ASP A 66 2.46 0.79 -6.28
C ASP A 66 2.34 1.03 -7.79
N THR A 67 3.47 1.23 -8.50
CA THR A 67 3.44 1.39 -9.96
C THR A 67 2.93 0.13 -10.66
N ARG A 68 3.33 -1.07 -10.21
CA ARG A 68 2.85 -2.34 -10.75
C ARG A 68 1.34 -2.52 -10.52
N ILE A 69 0.84 -2.20 -9.33
CA ILE A 69 -0.60 -2.25 -9.02
C ILE A 69 -1.36 -1.26 -9.90
N SER A 70 -0.86 -0.03 -10.02
CA SER A 70 -1.46 1.01 -10.87
C SER A 70 -1.54 0.57 -12.34
N MET A 71 -0.46 0.00 -12.90
CA MET A 71 -0.46 -0.51 -14.28
C MET A 71 -1.48 -1.65 -14.48
N VAL A 72 -1.59 -2.58 -13.53
CA VAL A 72 -2.58 -3.66 -13.59
C VAL A 72 -4.00 -3.09 -13.52
N MET A 73 -4.27 -2.12 -12.65
CA MET A 73 -5.57 -1.47 -12.53
C MET A 73 -5.97 -0.70 -13.79
N VAL A 74 -5.01 -0.02 -14.43
CA VAL A 74 -5.23 0.66 -15.72
C VAL A 74 -5.44 -0.35 -16.85
N GLY A 75 -4.64 -1.42 -16.89
CA GLY A 75 -4.71 -2.45 -17.93
C GLY A 75 -5.92 -3.38 -17.84
N LEU A 76 -6.46 -3.58 -16.64
CA LEU A 76 -7.67 -4.40 -16.41
C LEU A 76 -8.98 -3.69 -16.78
N GLY A 77 -8.91 -2.44 -17.25
CA GLY A 77 -10.10 -1.69 -17.64
C GLY A 77 -10.95 -1.36 -16.43
N SER A 78 -10.80 -0.14 -15.90
CA SER A 78 -11.89 0.46 -15.13
C SER A 78 -13.02 0.77 -16.10
N GLU A 79 -13.78 -0.26 -16.49
CA GLU A 79 -15.15 -0.10 -16.94
C GLU A 79 -15.90 0.50 -15.74
N GLU A 80 -16.21 1.80 -15.77
CA GLU A 80 -17.14 2.37 -14.79
C GLU A 80 -18.42 1.53 -14.79
N PRO A 81 -18.91 1.04 -13.63
CA PRO A 81 -20.26 0.54 -13.57
C PRO A 81 -21.23 1.73 -13.73
N LYS A 82 -21.60 2.04 -14.96
CA LYS A 82 -22.80 2.84 -15.25
C LYS A 82 -24.02 1.98 -14.98
N THR A 83 -24.42 1.89 -13.72
CA THR A 83 -25.76 1.38 -13.37
C THR A 83 -26.41 2.30 -12.36
N ASN A 84 -27.13 3.27 -12.93
CA ASN A 84 -28.48 3.71 -12.55
C ASN A 84 -28.90 3.50 -11.09
N LYS A 85 -29.13 4.63 -10.40
CA LYS A 85 -29.86 4.72 -9.13
C LYS A 85 -31.18 3.92 -9.19
N PRO A 86 -31.51 3.15 -8.14
CA PRO A 86 -32.84 3.24 -7.57
C PRO A 86 -32.76 3.63 -6.10
N LYS A 87 -33.47 4.71 -5.76
CA LYS A 87 -33.79 5.08 -4.38
C LYS A 87 -34.67 3.98 -3.77
N SER A 88 -34.24 3.37 -2.68
CA SER A 88 -35.14 2.83 -1.66
C SER A 88 -34.35 2.58 -0.38
N LYS A 89 -34.67 3.36 0.65
CA LYS A 89 -34.21 3.15 2.02
C LYS A 89 -35.02 1.98 2.59
N ILE A 90 -34.38 1.06 3.31
CA ILE A 90 -34.83 0.54 4.61
C ILE A 90 -33.76 -0.39 5.19
N SER A 91 -33.38 -0.07 6.41
CA SER A 91 -32.43 -0.72 7.32
C SER A 91 -32.99 -1.99 7.94
N GLN A 92 -32.12 -3.00 8.17
CA GLN A 92 -31.85 -3.65 9.46
C GLN A 92 -31.41 -5.12 9.27
N GLU A 93 -30.30 -5.43 9.97
CA GLU A 93 -29.87 -6.73 10.52
C GLU A 93 -29.76 -7.98 9.64
N GLU A 94 -28.57 -8.58 9.72
CA GLU A 94 -28.19 -9.84 9.09
C GLU A 94 -29.01 -11.01 9.65
N THR A 95 -29.73 -11.75 8.80
CA THR A 95 -30.09 -13.15 8.99
C THR A 95 -30.44 -13.77 7.63
N ALA A 96 -29.84 -14.92 7.33
CA ALA A 96 -29.78 -15.61 6.03
C ALA A 96 -31.13 -16.06 5.37
N ALA A 97 -32.28 -15.52 5.77
CA ALA A 97 -33.60 -16.05 5.39
C ALA A 97 -34.20 -15.48 4.09
N CYS A 98 -33.57 -14.51 3.41
CA CYS A 98 -34.16 -13.88 2.20
C CYS A 98 -33.98 -14.66 0.87
N LEU A 99 -33.43 -15.88 0.88
CA LEU A 99 -33.15 -16.63 -0.36
C LEU A 99 -34.37 -17.33 -1.01
N PHE A 100 -35.60 -17.18 -0.50
CA PHE A 100 -36.73 -17.98 -1.01
C PHE A 100 -37.92 -17.24 -1.65
N THR A 101 -38.01 -15.91 -1.64
CA THR A 101 -39.24 -15.26 -2.14
C THR A 101 -39.15 -14.74 -3.58
N GLY A 102 -39.23 -15.69 -4.52
CA GLY A 102 -40.24 -15.66 -5.59
C GLY A 102 -40.04 -14.73 -6.78
N ILE A 103 -39.49 -15.28 -7.88
CA ILE A 103 -39.96 -14.99 -9.25
C ILE A 103 -39.89 -16.27 -10.09
N MET A 104 -41.02 -17.00 -10.20
CA MET A 104 -41.37 -17.77 -11.41
C MET A 104 -42.88 -18.01 -11.41
N LYS A 105 -43.61 -17.31 -12.28
CA LYS A 105 -44.98 -17.68 -12.67
C LYS A 105 -44.89 -18.76 -13.74
N PRO A 106 -45.75 -19.79 -13.71
CA PRO A 106 -46.21 -20.42 -14.93
C PRO A 106 -47.73 -20.28 -15.05
N GLU A 107 -48.15 -19.49 -16.04
CA GLU A 107 -49.47 -19.61 -16.67
C GLU A 107 -49.40 -20.84 -17.60
N MET A 108 -50.22 -21.86 -17.34
CA MET A 108 -50.48 -22.95 -18.28
C MET A 108 -51.98 -23.23 -18.27
N ARG A 109 -52.66 -22.62 -19.25
CA ARG A 109 -53.96 -23.05 -19.75
C ARG A 109 -53.83 -24.45 -20.36
N PHE A 110 -54.64 -25.41 -19.92
CA PHE A 110 -55.04 -26.54 -20.74
C PHE A 110 -56.50 -26.89 -20.46
N LEU A 111 -57.29 -26.72 -21.53
CA LEU A 111 -58.64 -27.20 -21.88
C LEU A 111 -59.64 -27.52 -20.76
#